data_AF-A0AAW0UCP3-F1
#
_entry.id   AF-A0AAW0UCP3-F1
#
_cell.length_a   1.000
_cell.length_b   1.000
_cell.length_c   1.000
_cell.angle_alpha   90.00
_cell.angle_beta   90.00
_cell.angle_gamma   90.00
#
_symmetry.space_group_name_H-M   'P 1'
#
loop_
_entity.id
_entity.type
_entity.pdbx_description
1 polymer ?
#
loop_
_entity_poly.entity_id
_entity_poly.type
_entity_poly.pdbx_seq_one_letter_code
_entity_poly.pdbx_strand_id
1 'polypeptide(L)'
;MAVVTVLMPLGAFLTCIYLSLRYNFDLSTATHCGVPNYLPSISSAIGEFVPQRYIWRFAIAIHSAPRFLLAFMYYSFMNRILPNITFYKNAVKITTCLNVIENIALIFLSFVSSKENYDIHKVSFILFMVCSELYMVLTCLLLKENKE
;
A
#
# COMPACT_ATOMS: atom_id res chain seq x y z
N MET A 1 -2.02 -17.27 -8.95
CA MET A 1 -1.27 -16.66 -7.83
C MET A 1 -1.37 -15.14 -7.87
N ALA A 2 -0.75 -14.45 -8.85
CA ALA A 2 -0.73 -12.98 -8.94
C ALA A 2 -2.13 -12.32 -9.00
N VAL A 3 -3.05 -12.88 -9.79
CA VAL A 3 -4.43 -12.36 -9.90
C VAL A 3 -5.17 -12.41 -8.57
N VAL A 4 -5.09 -13.54 -7.86
CA VAL A 4 -5.73 -13.72 -6.56
C VAL A 4 -5.14 -12.77 -5.51
N THR A 5 -3.81 -12.59 -5.51
CA THR A 5 -3.17 -11.65 -4.59
C THR A 5 -3.61 -10.21 -4.83
N VAL A 6 -3.83 -9.78 -6.08
CA VAL A 6 -4.26 -8.41 -6.40
C VAL A 6 -5.75 -8.20 -6.15
N LEU A 7 -6.59 -9.18 -6.46
CA LEU A 7 -8.05 -9.06 -6.32
C LEU A 7 -8.50 -9.04 -4.86
N MET A 8 -7.74 -9.64 -3.93
CA MET A 8 -8.15 -9.75 -2.54
C MET A 8 -8.24 -8.38 -1.82
N PRO A 9 -7.21 -7.52 -1.80
CA PRO A 9 -7.34 -6.17 -1.23
C PRO A 9 -8.38 -5.31 -1.96
N LEU A 10 -8.53 -5.47 -3.28
CA LEU A 10 -9.53 -4.76 -4.06
C LEU A 10 -10.96 -5.15 -3.64
N GLY A 11 -11.24 -6.45 -3.52
CA GLY A 11 -12.53 -6.94 -3.06
C GLY A 11 -12.84 -6.52 -1.63
N ALA A 12 -11.84 -6.56 -0.74
CA ALA A 12 -11.97 -6.05 0.62
C ALA A 12 -12.28 -4.54 0.64
N PHE A 13 -11.58 -3.75 -0.17
CA PHE A 13 -11.81 -2.30 -0.28
C PHE A 13 -13.23 -1.97 -0.76
N LEU A 14 -13.68 -2.60 -1.85
CA LEU A 14 -15.04 -2.40 -2.38
C LEU A 14 -16.11 -2.81 -1.36
N THR A 15 -15.86 -3.90 -0.63
CA THR A 15 -16.75 -4.34 0.46
C THR A 15 -16.80 -3.29 1.59
N CYS A 16 -15.66 -2.74 1.98
CA CYS A 16 -15.60 -1.69 3.00
C CYS A 16 -16.39 -0.44 2.56
N ILE A 17 -16.19 0.03 1.33
CA ILE A 17 -16.97 1.16 0.76
C ILE A 17 -18.47 0.85 0.79
N TYR A 18 -18.87 -0.33 0.28
CA TYR A 18 -20.28 -0.72 0.25
C TYR A 18 -20.91 -0.70 1.64
N LEU A 19 -20.24 -1.31 2.63
CA LEU A 19 -20.72 -1.34 4.01
C LEU A 19 -20.77 0.07 4.63
N SER A 20 -19.76 0.91 4.38
CA SER A 20 -19.75 2.30 4.84
C SER A 20 -20.91 3.10 4.26
N LEU A 21 -21.17 3.00 2.96
CA LEU A 21 -22.31 3.69 2.32
C LEU A 21 -23.66 3.14 2.79
N ARG A 22 -23.77 1.84 3.06
CA ARG A 22 -25.04 1.21 3.43
C ARG A 22 -25.42 1.44 4.89
N TYR A 23 -24.44 1.36 5.80
CA TYR A 23 -24.67 1.30 7.25
C TYR A 23 -24.10 2.50 8.01
N ASN A 24 -23.17 3.25 7.42
CA ASN A 24 -22.47 4.35 8.08
C ASN A 24 -22.40 5.60 7.21
N PHE A 25 -23.39 5.85 6.33
CA PHE A 25 -23.33 6.91 5.31
C PHE A 25 -22.91 8.25 5.90
N ASP A 26 -23.71 8.79 6.84
CA ASP A 26 -23.51 10.13 7.40
C ASP A 26 -22.15 10.30 8.10
N LEU A 27 -21.72 9.30 8.87
CA LEU A 27 -20.44 9.33 9.58
C LEU A 27 -19.26 9.15 8.62
N SER A 28 -19.40 8.27 7.63
CA SER A 28 -18.33 7.94 6.69
C SER A 28 -18.07 9.05 5.67
N THR A 29 -19.09 9.86 5.36
CA THR A 29 -19.00 11.03 4.47
C THR A 29 -18.86 12.35 5.23
N ALA A 30 -18.82 12.32 6.56
CA ALA A 30 -18.68 13.52 7.37
C ALA A 30 -17.38 14.26 7.04
N THR A 31 -17.47 15.58 6.92
CA THR A 31 -16.32 16.46 6.75
C THR A 31 -16.21 17.43 7.93
N HIS A 32 -14.98 17.81 8.26
CA HIS A 32 -14.73 18.82 9.29
C HIS A 32 -15.41 20.17 8.98
N CYS A 33 -15.60 20.47 7.69
CA CYS A 33 -16.23 21.72 7.24
C CYS A 33 -17.76 21.61 7.04
N GLY A 34 -18.37 20.44 7.28
CA GLY A 34 -19.80 20.22 7.07
C GLY A 34 -20.26 20.24 5.60
N VAL A 35 -19.32 20.14 4.66
CA VAL A 35 -19.61 20.04 3.22
C VAL A 35 -19.99 18.60 2.89
N PRO A 36 -21.09 18.35 2.17
CA PRO A 36 -21.53 17.00 1.85
C PRO A 36 -20.55 16.30 0.91
N ASN A 37 -20.15 15.08 1.28
CA ASN A 37 -19.47 14.15 0.40
C ASN A 37 -20.41 12.99 0.03
N TYR A 38 -20.26 12.46 -1.18
CA TYR A 38 -21.03 11.31 -1.65
C TYR A 38 -20.31 9.98 -1.42
N LEU A 39 -19.00 10.02 -1.19
CA LEU A 39 -18.18 8.87 -0.92
C LEU A 39 -17.34 9.09 0.35
N PRO A 40 -17.12 8.03 1.14
CA PRO A 40 -16.20 8.12 2.26
C PRO A 40 -14.77 8.32 1.79
N SER A 41 -13.96 8.96 2.62
CA SER A 41 -12.51 8.90 2.43
C SER A 41 -12.01 7.46 2.56
N ILE A 42 -10.91 7.13 1.89
CA ILE A 42 -10.32 5.78 1.92
C ILE A 42 -10.08 5.33 3.37
N SER A 43 -9.40 6.17 4.16
CA SER A 43 -9.08 5.86 5.56
C SER A 43 -10.32 5.68 6.43
N SER A 44 -11.40 6.44 6.19
CA SER A 44 -12.66 6.25 6.91
C SER A 44 -13.32 4.92 6.55
N ALA A 45 -13.39 4.59 5.25
CA ALA A 45 -14.01 3.35 4.78
C ALA A 45 -13.31 2.10 5.33
N ILE A 46 -11.97 2.08 5.35
CA ILE A 46 -11.18 0.90 5.72
C ILE A 46 -10.74 0.86 7.18
N GLY A 47 -10.80 1.97 7.91
CA GLY A 47 -10.15 2.11 9.22
C GLY A 47 -11.07 2.54 10.37
N GLU A 48 -12.26 3.05 10.08
CA GLU A 48 -13.11 3.69 11.10
C GLU A 48 -14.21 2.77 11.64
N PHE A 49 -14.84 1.96 10.78
CA PHE A 49 -16.04 1.21 11.14
C PHE A 49 -15.78 -0.30 11.30
N VAL A 50 -16.66 -0.97 12.04
CA VAL A 50 -16.68 -2.43 12.22
C VAL A 50 -17.94 -2.96 11.51
N PRO A 51 -17.83 -4.01 10.66
CA PRO A 51 -16.70 -4.94 10.49
C PRO A 51 -15.63 -4.51 9.46
N GLN A 52 -15.78 -3.39 8.77
CA GLN A 52 -14.94 -2.93 7.66
C GLN A 52 -13.44 -2.98 7.99
N ARG A 53 -13.05 -2.45 9.16
CA ARG A 53 -11.63 -2.45 9.60
C ARG A 53 -11.03 -3.85 9.70
N TYR A 54 -11.81 -4.84 10.11
CA TYR A 54 -11.31 -6.21 10.25
C TYR A 54 -11.21 -6.90 8.89
N ILE A 55 -12.16 -6.65 7.99
CA ILE A 55 -12.12 -7.11 6.60
C ILE A 55 -10.85 -6.58 5.92
N TRP A 56 -10.58 -5.27 6.06
CA TRP A 56 -9.39 -4.64 5.50
C TRP A 56 -8.09 -5.18 6.10
N ARG A 57 -7.97 -5.19 7.44
CA ARG A 57 -6.76 -5.68 8.14
C ARG A 57 -6.46 -7.13 7.79
N PHE A 58 -7.48 -7.98 7.68
CA PHE A 58 -7.33 -9.38 7.29
C PHE A 58 -6.79 -9.52 5.86
N ALA A 59 -7.36 -8.76 4.92
CA ALA A 59 -6.90 -8.76 3.53
C ALA A 59 -5.45 -8.30 3.41
N ILE A 60 -5.06 -7.22 4.13
CA ILE A 60 -3.68 -6.73 4.15
C ILE A 60 -2.73 -7.72 4.81
N ALA A 61 -3.12 -8.36 5.92
CA ALA A 61 -2.30 -9.37 6.58
C ALA A 61 -1.96 -10.53 5.63
N ILE A 62 -2.96 -11.11 4.96
CA ILE A 62 -2.73 -12.21 4.01
C ILE A 62 -1.91 -11.72 2.81
N HIS A 63 -2.21 -10.54 2.30
CA HIS A 63 -1.55 -10.00 1.10
C HIS A 63 -0.10 -9.56 1.36
N SER A 64 0.26 -9.22 2.61
CA SER A 64 1.59 -8.72 2.96
C SER A 64 2.73 -9.72 2.66
N ALA A 65 2.55 -10.99 3.01
CA ALA A 65 3.59 -12.01 2.82
C ALA A 65 3.97 -12.19 1.32
N PRO A 66 3.01 -12.33 0.39
CA PRO A 66 3.29 -12.29 -1.05
C PRO A 66 4.05 -11.04 -1.51
N ARG A 67 3.75 -9.85 -0.97
CA ARG A 67 4.45 -8.62 -1.38
C ARG A 67 5.92 -8.62 -0.95
N PHE A 68 6.21 -9.06 0.28
CA PHE A 68 7.60 -9.21 0.72
C PHE A 68 8.34 -10.25 -0.12
N LEU A 69 7.71 -11.39 -0.42
CA LEU A 69 8.29 -12.39 -1.30
C LEU A 69 8.62 -11.80 -2.68
N LEU A 70 7.69 -11.04 -3.27
CA LEU A 70 7.91 -10.35 -4.55
C LEU A 70 9.07 -9.36 -4.48
N ALA A 71 9.21 -8.58 -3.41
CA ALA A 71 10.34 -7.67 -3.25
C ALA A 71 11.70 -8.40 -3.33
N PHE A 72 11.83 -9.55 -2.66
CA PHE A 72 13.04 -10.38 -2.73
C PHE A 72 13.24 -11.07 -4.08
N MET A 73 12.16 -11.53 -4.72
CA MET A 73 12.22 -12.10 -6.06
C MET A 73 12.70 -11.06 -7.07
N TYR A 74 12.19 -9.82 -6.99
CA TYR A 74 12.64 -8.71 -7.81
C TYR A 74 14.10 -8.35 -7.55
N TYR A 75 14.55 -8.34 -6.29
CA TYR A 75 15.97 -8.15 -5.97
C TYR A 75 16.85 -9.19 -6.67
N SER A 76 16.50 -10.47 -6.60
CA SER A 76 17.26 -11.54 -7.26
C SER A 76 17.22 -11.41 -8.78
N PHE A 77 16.04 -11.15 -9.34
CA PHE A 77 15.83 -10.95 -10.77
C PHE A 77 16.67 -9.79 -11.31
N MET A 78 16.62 -8.62 -10.66
CA MET A 78 17.36 -7.43 -11.10
C MET A 78 18.87 -7.62 -11.04
N ASN A 79 19.40 -8.27 -10.00
CA ASN A 79 20.82 -8.58 -9.92
C ASN A 79 21.29 -9.58 -10.99
N ARG A 80 20.37 -10.39 -11.55
CA ARG A 80 20.67 -11.33 -12.62
C ARG A 80 20.69 -10.65 -13.99
N ILE A 81 19.78 -9.71 -14.23
CA ILE A 81 19.61 -9.11 -15.56
C ILE A 81 20.46 -7.85 -15.75
N LEU A 82 20.77 -7.11 -14.68
CA LEU A 82 21.52 -5.85 -14.78
C LEU A 82 23.03 -6.08 -14.79
N PRO A 83 23.81 -5.16 -15.39
CA PRO A 83 25.26 -5.24 -15.39
C PRO A 83 25.85 -5.34 -13.97
N ASN A 84 26.91 -6.13 -13.84
CA ASN A 84 27.62 -6.36 -12.56
C ASN A 84 28.52 -5.17 -12.16
N ILE A 85 27.94 -3.96 -12.14
CA ILE A 85 28.61 -2.69 -11.82
C ILE A 85 28.06 -2.16 -10.49
N THR A 86 28.92 -1.53 -9.68
CA THR A 86 28.58 -1.00 -8.35
C THR A 86 27.35 -0.09 -8.35
N PHE A 87 27.18 0.74 -9.39
CA PHE A 87 26.02 1.62 -9.55
C PHE A 87 24.70 0.83 -9.57
N TYR A 88 24.55 -0.14 -10.48
CA TYR A 88 23.34 -0.96 -10.59
C TYR A 88 23.07 -1.77 -9.32
N LYS A 89 24.11 -2.34 -8.70
CA LYS A 89 23.96 -3.06 -7.41
C LYS A 89 23.39 -2.17 -6.32
N ASN A 90 23.89 -0.94 -6.20
CA ASN A 90 23.41 0.00 -5.21
C ASN A 90 21.98 0.45 -5.53
N ALA A 91 21.67 0.73 -6.80
CA ALA A 91 20.32 1.10 -7.22
C ALA A 91 19.30 -0.01 -6.95
N VAL A 92 19.64 -1.29 -7.20
CA VAL A 92 18.81 -2.45 -6.88
C VAL A 92 18.57 -2.58 -5.37
N LYS A 93 19.62 -2.40 -4.55
CA LYS A 93 19.48 -2.40 -3.09
C LYS A 93 18.55 -1.28 -2.61
N ILE A 94 18.74 -0.05 -3.09
CA ILE A 94 17.90 1.09 -2.74
C ILE A 94 16.44 0.83 -3.13
N THR A 95 16.20 0.37 -4.37
CA THR A 95 14.85 0.05 -4.86
C THR A 95 14.18 -1.02 -4.01
N THR A 96 14.93 -2.06 -3.62
CA THR A 96 14.41 -3.13 -2.75
C THR A 96 14.11 -2.61 -1.35
N CYS A 97 14.98 -1.79 -0.77
CA CYS A 97 14.75 -1.16 0.53
C CYS A 97 13.49 -0.28 0.51
N LEU A 98 13.30 0.53 -0.54
CA LEU A 98 12.11 1.36 -0.70
C LEU A 98 10.84 0.52 -0.77
N ASN A 99 10.84 -0.58 -1.54
CA ASN A 99 9.70 -1.50 -1.61
C ASN A 99 9.42 -2.17 -0.24
N VAL A 100 10.46 -2.61 0.49
CA VAL A 100 10.28 -3.17 1.84
C VAL A 100 9.69 -2.13 2.81
N ILE A 101 10.19 -0.89 2.79
CA ILE A 101 9.70 0.21 3.62
C ILE A 101 8.25 0.55 3.27
N GLU A 102 7.91 0.61 1.98
CA GLU A 102 6.55 0.82 1.48
C GLU A 102 5.58 -0.26 2.03
N ASN A 103 5.97 -1.54 1.98
CA ASN A 103 5.15 -2.63 2.53
C ASN A 103 4.95 -2.52 4.05
N ILE A 104 6.02 -2.19 4.79
CA ILE A 104 5.93 -1.96 6.24
C ILE A 104 4.98 -0.78 6.52
N ALA A 105 5.15 0.32 5.79
CA ALA A 105 4.31 1.51 5.92
C ALA A 105 2.84 1.20 5.63
N LEU A 106 2.54 0.40 4.61
CA LEU A 106 1.17 -0.04 4.29
C LEU A 106 0.54 -0.86 5.42
N ILE A 107 1.31 -1.73 6.08
CA ILE A 107 0.85 -2.50 7.24
C ILE A 107 0.53 -1.54 8.38
N PHE A 108 1.46 -0.66 8.76
CA PHE A 108 1.20 0.33 9.82
C PHE A 108 0.00 1.21 9.52
N LEU A 109 -0.11 1.71 8.29
CA LEU A 109 -1.24 2.51 7.82
C LEU A 109 -2.58 1.78 7.95
N SER A 110 -2.60 0.46 7.74
CA SER A 110 -3.80 -0.38 7.81
C SER A 110 -4.18 -0.79 9.24
N PHE A 111 -3.18 -0.93 10.11
CA PHE A 111 -3.36 -1.41 11.49
C PHE A 111 -3.47 -0.30 12.52
N VAL A 112 -2.96 0.90 12.24
CA VAL A 112 -3.06 2.07 13.11
C VAL A 112 -4.05 3.04 12.47
N SER A 113 -5.25 3.14 13.04
CA SER A 113 -6.27 4.07 12.58
C SER A 113 -5.89 5.52 12.91
N SER A 114 -6.30 6.46 12.07
CA SER A 114 -6.10 7.89 12.31
C SER A 114 -6.75 8.38 13.62
N LYS A 115 -7.81 7.71 14.09
CA LYS A 115 -8.44 7.97 15.39
C LYS A 115 -7.66 7.39 16.57
N GLU A 116 -6.89 6.33 16.35
CA GLU A 116 -6.10 5.68 17.39
C GLU A 116 -4.79 6.44 17.63
N ASN A 117 -4.07 6.76 16.55
CA ASN A 117 -2.88 7.58 16.61
C ASN A 117 -2.66 8.30 15.26
N TYR A 118 -3.04 9.58 15.23
CA TYR A 118 -2.96 10.39 14.02
C TYR A 118 -1.52 10.56 13.51
N ASP A 119 -0.55 10.76 14.41
CA ASP A 119 0.84 11.03 14.02
C ASP A 119 1.47 9.82 13.35
N ILE A 120 1.31 8.63 13.92
CA ILE A 120 1.79 7.38 13.31
C ILE A 120 1.09 7.15 11.98
N HIS A 121 -0.24 7.27 11.93
CA HIS A 121 -1.02 7.07 10.70
C HIS A 121 -0.56 8.01 9.59
N LYS A 122 -0.37 9.31 9.90
CA LYS A 122 0.11 10.33 8.96
C LYS A 122 1.52 10.01 8.45
N VAL A 123 2.44 9.65 9.33
CA VAL A 123 3.82 9.31 8.95
C VAL A 123 3.84 8.05 8.07
N SER A 124 3.08 7.02 8.44
CA SER A 124 2.93 5.80 7.64
C SER A 124 2.33 6.08 6.26
N PHE A 125 1.34 6.98 6.17
CA PHE A 125 0.76 7.39 4.90
C PHE A 125 1.80 8.07 3.99
N ILE A 126 2.54 9.05 4.52
CA ILE A 126 3.59 9.75 3.77
C ILE A 126 4.67 8.77 3.30
N LEU A 127 5.13 7.89 4.19
CA LEU A 127 6.17 6.92 3.88
C LEU A 127 5.72 5.92 2.81
N PHE A 128 4.48 5.41 2.92
CA PHE A 128 3.88 4.55 1.91
C PHE A 128 3.87 5.25 0.54
N MET A 129 3.35 6.47 0.46
CA MET A 129 3.26 7.23 -0.80
C MET A 129 4.64 7.50 -1.41
N VAL A 130 5.57 8.07 -0.65
CA VAL A 130 6.89 8.46 -1.15
C VAL A 130 7.71 7.24 -1.55
N CYS A 131 7.74 6.19 -0.73
CA CYS A 131 8.49 4.97 -1.06
C CYS A 131 7.86 4.23 -2.26
N SER A 132 6.53 4.20 -2.37
CA SER A 132 5.82 3.60 -3.51
C SER A 132 6.26 4.25 -4.84
N GLU A 133 6.12 5.57 -4.93
CA GLU A 133 6.46 6.30 -6.16
C GLU A 133 7.95 6.16 -6.50
N LEU A 134 8.84 6.33 -5.51
CA LEU A 134 10.28 6.23 -5.75
C LEU A 134 10.70 4.82 -6.20
N TYR A 135 10.20 3.75 -5.57
CA TYR A 135 10.58 2.39 -6.00
C TYR A 135 10.05 2.09 -7.40
N MET A 136 8.82 2.52 -7.74
CA MET A 136 8.24 2.28 -9.06
C MET A 136 9.02 3.01 -10.15
N VAL A 137 9.34 4.29 -9.93
CA VAL A 137 10.15 5.09 -10.87
C VAL A 137 11.53 4.46 -11.06
N LEU A 138 12.22 4.11 -9.98
CA LEU A 138 13.54 3.46 -10.07
C LEU A 138 13.48 2.12 -10.80
N THR A 139 12.45 1.31 -10.55
CA THR A 139 12.23 0.04 -11.25
C THR A 139 12.06 0.26 -12.75
N CYS A 140 11.26 1.24 -13.15
CA CYS A 140 11.06 1.60 -14.56
C CYS A 140 12.37 2.07 -15.22
N LEU A 141 13.15 2.92 -14.55
CA LEU A 141 14.43 3.41 -15.06
C LEU A 141 15.44 2.29 -15.24
N LEU A 142 15.63 1.44 -14.22
CA LEU A 142 16.57 0.32 -14.26
C LEU A 142 16.21 -0.69 -15.35
N LEU A 143 14.92 -0.97 -15.55
CA LEU A 143 14.47 -1.88 -16.61
C LEU A 143 14.51 -1.27 -18.01
N LYS A 144 14.51 0.05 -18.13
CA LYS A 144 14.65 0.75 -19.42
C LYS A 144 16.09 0.68 -19.91
N GLU A 145 17.06 0.98 -19.04
CA GLU A 145 18.49 1.00 -19.38
C GLU A 145 19.04 -0.37 -19.79
N ASN A 146 18.37 -1.47 -19.41
CA ASN A 146 18.78 -2.83 -19.75
C ASN A 146 18.25 -3.35 -21.10
N LYS A 147 17.46 -2.56 -21.83
CA LYS A 147 16.91 -2.94 -23.14
C LYS A 147 17.74 -2.47 -24.33
N GLU A 148 18.83 -1.74 -24.07
CA GLU A 148 19.82 -1.31 -25.05
C GLU A 148 21.09 -2.18 -24.96
#